data_AF-H9X2H7-F1
#
_entry.id   AF-H9X2H7-F1
#
_cell.length_a   1.000
_cell.length_b   1.000
_cell.length_c   1.000
_cell.angle_alpha   90.00
_cell.angle_beta   90.00
_cell.angle_gamma   90.00
#
_symmetry.space_group_name_H-M   'P 1'
#
loop_
_entity.id
_entity.type
_entity.pdbx_description
1 polymer ?
#
loop_
_entity_poly.entity_id
_entity_poly.type
_entity_poly.pdbx_seq_one_letter_code
_entity_poly.pdbx_strand_id
1 'polypeptide(L)' 'RRTQDLHSRSKIRILEANSSVYAAIIEEKVCMKIGVGSWCPNGKEWKLATCGHSYAVWHMEH' A
#
# COMPACT_ATOMS: atom_id res chain seq x y z
N ARG A 1 3.71 10.02 -4.46
CA ARG A 1 3.05 10.00 -5.79
C ARG A 1 4.01 10.36 -6.93
N ARG A 2 4.68 11.52 -6.91
CA ARG A 2 5.63 11.92 -7.99
C ARG A 2 6.94 11.11 -8.05
N THR A 3 7.27 10.37 -6.99
CA THR A 3 8.53 9.64 -6.83
C THR A 3 8.49 8.18 -7.31
N GLN A 4 7.32 7.64 -7.67
CA GLN A 4 7.15 6.21 -7.96
C GLN A 4 6.62 5.93 -9.38
N ASP A 5 6.55 6.95 -10.23
CA ASP A 5 6.02 6.86 -11.60
C ASP A 5 4.64 6.17 -11.67
N LEU A 6 3.75 6.55 -10.74
CA LEU A 6 2.39 6.06 -10.70
C LEU A 6 1.53 6.86 -11.67
N HIS A 7 0.86 6.16 -12.59
CA HIS A 7 -0.06 6.74 -13.56
C HIS A 7 -1.46 6.11 -13.42
N SER A 8 -2.47 6.68 -14.08
CA SER A 8 -3.86 6.19 -13.97
C SER A 8 -4.04 4.75 -14.44
N ARG A 9 -3.22 4.30 -15.39
CA ARG A 9 -3.19 2.91 -15.90
C ARG A 9 -2.36 1.94 -15.07
N SER A 10 -1.83 2.38 -13.93
CA SER A 10 -0.99 1.54 -13.09
C SER A 10 -1.78 0.33 -12.60
N LYS A 11 -1.20 -0.87 -12.70
CA LYS A 11 -1.84 -2.10 -12.25
C LYS A 11 -2.02 -2.06 -10.74
N ILE A 12 -3.24 -2.37 -10.30
CA ILE A 12 -3.58 -2.48 -8.89
C ILE A 12 -3.88 -3.94 -8.60
N ARG A 13 -3.27 -4.48 -7.54
CA ARG A 13 -3.58 -5.79 -6.99
C ARG A 13 -4.12 -5.63 -5.58
N ILE A 14 -5.37 -6.03 -5.38
CA ILE A 14 -5.99 -6.06 -4.06
C ILE A 14 -5.41 -7.25 -3.29
N LEU A 15 -4.99 -6.99 -2.05
CA LEU A 15 -4.47 -8.01 -1.13
C LEU A 15 -5.52 -8.42 -0.10
N GLU A 16 -6.27 -7.43 0.41
CA GLU A 16 -7.32 -7.64 1.39
C GLU A 16 -8.42 -6.60 1.19
N ALA A 17 -9.67 -7.04 1.22
CA ALA A 17 -10.84 -6.17 1.15
C ALA A 17 -11.92 -6.73 2.06
N ASN A 18 -12.02 -6.16 3.26
CA ASN A 18 -13.08 -6.44 4.22
C ASN A 18 -13.59 -5.13 4.84
N SER A 19 -14.54 -5.22 5.77
CA SER A 19 -15.17 -4.06 6.41
C SER A 19 -14.19 -3.16 7.18
N SER A 20 -13.05 -3.69 7.60
CA SER A 20 -12.10 -3.03 8.49
C SER A 20 -10.80 -2.63 7.80
N VAL A 21 -10.48 -3.27 6.65
CA VAL A 21 -9.24 -3.11 5.91
C VAL A 21 -9.49 -3.16 4.40
N TYR A 22 -8.92 -2.20 3.69
CA TYR A 22 -8.67 -2.28 2.26
C TYR A 22 -7.16 -2.13 2.01
N ALA A 23 -6.52 -3.18 1.53
CA ALA A 23 -5.09 -3.22 1.27
C ALA A 23 -4.80 -3.58 -0.18
N ALA A 24 -3.88 -2.85 -0.81
CA ALA A 24 -3.55 -3.03 -2.22
C ALA A 24 -2.10 -2.66 -2.53
N ILE A 25 -1.57 -3.29 -3.57
CA ILE A 25 -0.29 -2.96 -4.18
C ILE A 25 -0.52 -2.31 -5.55
N ILE A 26 0.22 -1.26 -5.84
CA ILE A 26 0.18 -0.51 -7.10
C ILE A 26 1.55 -0.64 -7.78
N GLU A 27 1.57 -1.18 -9.01
CA GLU A 27 2.78 -1.39 -9.84
C GLU A 27 3.92 -2.13 -9.12
N GLU A 28 3.59 -2.96 -8.13
CA GLU A 28 4.56 -3.58 -7.21
C GLU A 28 5.44 -2.60 -6.41
N LYS A 29 5.35 -1.29 -6.63
CA LYS A 29 6.22 -0.26 -6.05
C LYS A 29 5.66 0.35 -4.78
N VAL A 30 4.34 0.45 -4.69
CA VAL A 30 3.63 1.08 -3.57
C VAL A 30 2.64 0.10 -2.99
N CYS A 31 2.65 -0.03 -1.67
CA CYS A 31 1.66 -0.78 -0.93
C CYS A 31 0.89 0.18 -0.03
N MET A 32 -0.42 -0.01 0.12
CA MET A 32 -1.23 0.82 0.98
C MET A 32 -2.27 0.02 1.75
N LYS A 33 -2.69 0.58 2.87
CA LYS A 33 -3.78 0.13 3.70
C LYS A 33 -4.65 1.32 4.06
N ILE A 34 -5.97 1.14 3.97
CA ILE A 34 -6.98 2.05 4.49
C ILE A 34 -7.89 1.25 5.44
N GLY A 35 -8.32 1.88 6.53
CA GLY A 35 -9.22 1.31 7.54
C GLY A 35 -8.58 1.13 8.91
N VAL A 36 -9.44 0.87 9.90
CA VAL A 36 -9.09 0.75 11.33
C VAL A 36 -8.48 -0.60 11.69
N GLY A 37 -8.76 -1.66 10.91
CA GLY A 37 -8.25 -3.00 11.19
C GLY A 37 -6.73 -3.08 11.04
N SER A 38 -6.04 -3.98 11.73
CA SER A 38 -4.58 -4.09 11.64
C SER A 38 -4.16 -4.79 10.34
N TRP A 39 -3.19 -4.22 9.63
CA TRP A 39 -2.62 -4.82 8.42
C TRP A 39 -1.27 -4.20 8.07
N CYS A 40 -0.32 -5.02 7.62
CA CYS A 40 0.95 -4.61 7.05
C CYS A 40 1.35 -5.56 5.91
N PRO A 41 2.14 -5.10 4.93
CA PRO A 41 2.62 -5.99 3.88
C PRO A 41 3.62 -7.00 4.45
N ASN A 42 3.41 -8.28 4.15
CA ASN A 42 4.36 -9.36 4.42
C ASN A 42 5.18 -9.65 3.15
N GLY A 43 6.49 -9.92 3.27
CA GLY A 43 7.37 -10.27 2.14
C GLY A 43 8.48 -9.25 1.90
N LYS A 44 8.64 -8.81 0.63
CA LYS A 44 9.66 -7.84 0.14
C LYS A 44 10.01 -6.74 1.15
N GLU A 45 11.21 -6.16 1.06
CA GLU A 45 11.59 -5.02 1.90
C GLU A 45 10.68 -3.81 1.63
N TRP A 46 9.66 -3.65 2.46
CA TRP A 46 8.70 -2.56 2.40
C TRP A 46 9.06 -1.52 3.47
N LYS A 47 9.41 -0.33 3.02
CA LYS A 47 9.68 0.80 3.92
C LYS A 47 8.41 1.60 4.14
N LEU A 48 8.07 1.85 5.40
CA LEU A 48 6.96 2.73 5.73
C LEU A 48 7.27 4.15 5.23
N ALA A 49 6.47 4.62 4.28
CA ALA A 49 6.63 5.95 3.70
C ALA A 49 5.86 7.00 4.51
N THR A 50 4.65 6.64 4.95
CA THR A 50 3.81 7.49 5.80
C THR A 50 2.68 6.67 6.42
N CYS A 51 2.20 7.11 7.58
CA CYS A 51 1.02 6.54 8.24
C CYS A 51 0.28 7.64 9.00
N GLY A 52 -1.02 7.40 9.23
CA GLY A 52 -1.85 8.26 10.06
C GLY A 52 -3.08 7.51 10.54
N HIS A 53 -4.09 8.25 10.98
CA HIS A 53 -5.32 7.65 11.46
C HIS A 53 -5.99 6.85 10.33
N SER A 54 -6.12 5.54 10.52
CA SER A 54 -6.78 4.62 9.59
C SER A 54 -6.15 4.53 8.18
N TYR A 55 -4.86 4.86 8.03
CA TYR A 55 -4.14 4.55 6.79
C TYR A 55 -2.64 4.37 7.02
N ALA A 56 -2.02 3.60 6.12
CA ALA A 56 -0.57 3.47 6.03
C ALA A 56 -0.15 3.19 4.58
N VAL A 57 1.01 3.72 4.20
CA VAL A 57 1.58 3.57 2.85
C VAL A 57 3.04 3.18 2.97
N TRP A 58 3.44 2.18 2.20
CA TRP A 58 4.80 1.68 2.09
C TRP A 58 5.31 1.79 0.66
N HIS A 59 6.61 1.97 0.51
CA HIS A 59 7.31 1.85 -0.76
C HIS A 59 8.23 0.64 -0.72
N MET A 60 8.47 0.03 -1.87
CA MET A 60 9.51 -0.99 -1.97
C MET A 60 10.88 -0.31 -1.76
N GLU A 61 11.70 -0.86 -0.88
CA GLU A 61 13.11 -0.53 -0.72
C GLU A 61 13.94 -1.37 -1.70
N HIS A 62 14.96 -0.77 -2.29
CA HIS A 62 15.84 -1.37 -3.30
C HIS A 62 17.11 -1.91 -2.67
#